data_AF-A0A3D1R686-F1
#
_entry.id   AF-A0A3D1R686-F1
#
_cell.length_a   1.000
_cell.length_b   1.000
_cell.length_c   1.000
_cell.angle_alpha   90.00
_cell.angle_beta   90.00
_cell.angle_gamma   90.00
#
_symmetry.space_group_name_H-M   'P 1'
#
loop_
_entity.id
_entity.type
_entity.pdbx_description
1 polymer ?
#
loop_
_entity_poly.entity_id
_entity_poly.type
_entity_poly.pdbx_seq_one_letter_code
_entity_poly.pdbx_strand_id
1 'polypeptide(L)'
;MRIPAACLLAPFALLALGSGCATRAVVPDRPAPLDSPAAVDSALGGEIAKEAARYVGGPFGGDCSGFVKHVLAEVGVVLPLPARARTGSEALMLATRPTTRPRAGDLAFFHDTYDRNRDGRVNDPYSHVAIVESVEGAQLTLIHRGGKGIARLRMDLSRPSDRERNSVLRVRRRDDPPGLRYLAGELSAGFGVVVPVEELRVARRSLPALCLR
;
A
#
# COMPACT_ATOMS: atom_id res chain seq x y z
N MET A 1 -70.55 15.26 63.69
CA MET A 1 -71.70 14.71 62.95
C MET A 1 -71.21 14.21 61.60
N ARG A 2 -71.28 12.89 61.37
CA ARG A 2 -71.27 12.11 60.09
C ARG A 2 -70.10 12.25 59.08
N ILE A 3 -69.39 11.13 58.92
CA ILE A 3 -68.59 10.65 57.75
C ILE A 3 -69.59 10.13 56.67
N PRO A 4 -69.37 10.25 55.32
CA PRO A 4 -68.62 9.29 54.46
C PRO A 4 -67.82 9.95 53.30
N ALA A 5 -66.70 9.45 52.78
CA ALA A 5 -66.28 8.17 52.19
C ALA A 5 -66.30 8.14 50.63
N ALA A 6 -65.14 7.74 50.07
CA ALA A 6 -64.88 7.04 48.80
C ALA A 6 -64.86 7.78 47.44
N CYS A 7 -63.73 7.66 46.71
CA CYS A 7 -63.57 7.13 45.33
C CYS A 7 -62.17 7.51 44.78
N LEU A 8 -61.21 6.58 44.74
CA LEU A 8 -60.80 5.78 43.56
C LEU A 8 -60.32 6.61 42.34
N LEU A 9 -59.01 6.57 42.04
CA LEU A 9 -58.44 6.07 40.76
C LEU A 9 -56.90 6.31 40.64
N ALA A 10 -56.19 5.18 40.56
CA ALA A 10 -55.00 4.80 39.77
C ALA A 10 -53.76 5.73 39.56
N PRO A 11 -52.54 5.12 39.48
CA PRO A 11 -51.26 5.83 39.33
C PRO A 11 -50.83 5.98 37.85
N PHE A 12 -50.32 7.15 37.48
CA PHE A 12 -49.55 7.32 36.25
C PHE A 12 -48.08 6.98 36.51
N ALA A 13 -47.68 5.75 36.17
CA ALA A 13 -46.29 5.35 36.06
C ALA A 13 -45.69 5.97 34.79
N LEU A 14 -44.88 7.01 34.95
CA LEU A 14 -44.13 7.62 33.85
C LEU A 14 -42.87 6.78 33.61
N LEU A 15 -42.90 5.95 32.56
CA LEU A 15 -41.72 5.27 32.01
C LEU A 15 -40.75 6.31 31.44
N ALA A 16 -39.64 6.55 32.15
CA ALA A 16 -38.48 7.26 31.61
C ALA A 16 -37.72 6.30 30.67
N LEU A 17 -37.98 6.41 29.36
CA LEU A 17 -37.22 5.75 28.31
C LEU A 17 -35.80 6.34 28.27
N GLY A 18 -34.82 5.45 28.45
CA GLY A 18 -33.41 5.78 28.46
C GLY A 18 -32.91 6.33 27.12
N SER A 19 -32.23 7.46 27.17
CA SER A 19 -31.35 7.94 26.11
C SER A 19 -29.91 7.62 26.50
N GLY A 20 -29.54 6.35 26.35
CA GLY A 20 -28.15 5.93 26.44
C GLY A 20 -27.39 6.40 25.20
N CYS A 21 -26.65 7.51 25.31
CA CYS A 21 -25.58 7.82 24.37
C CYS A 21 -24.47 6.76 24.56
N ALA A 22 -24.60 5.63 23.88
CA ALA A 22 -23.52 4.66 23.73
C ALA A 22 -22.48 5.25 22.76
N THR A 23 -21.63 6.12 23.28
CA THR A 23 -20.37 6.47 22.62
C THR A 23 -19.58 5.17 22.54
N ARG A 24 -19.57 4.54 21.36
CA ARG A 24 -18.73 3.38 21.09
C ARG A 24 -17.29 3.85 21.27
N ALA A 25 -16.67 3.49 22.39
CA ALA A 25 -15.25 3.72 22.60
C ALA A 25 -14.52 3.12 21.39
N VAL A 26 -13.88 3.97 20.59
CA VAL A 26 -12.87 3.54 19.65
C VAL A 26 -11.77 2.96 20.53
N VAL A 27 -11.78 1.63 20.67
CA VAL A 27 -10.68 0.91 21.31
C VAL A 27 -9.45 1.26 20.46
N PRO A 28 -8.42 1.93 21.01
CA PRO A 28 -7.19 2.14 20.27
C PRO A 28 -6.69 0.76 19.86
N ASP A 29 -6.40 0.60 18.57
CA ASP A 29 -6.02 -0.66 17.95
C ASP A 29 -4.87 -1.25 18.79
N ARG A 30 -5.17 -2.31 19.55
CA ARG A 30 -4.17 -2.95 20.40
C ARG A 30 -3.16 -3.54 19.41
N PRO A 31 -1.85 -3.23 19.54
CA PRO A 31 -0.87 -3.73 18.59
C PRO A 31 -1.05 -5.24 18.48
N ALA A 32 -1.20 -5.72 17.24
CA ALA A 32 -1.40 -7.13 16.97
C ALA A 32 -0.32 -7.93 17.73
N PRO A 33 -0.68 -9.06 18.36
CA PRO A 33 0.33 -9.92 18.98
C PRO A 33 1.49 -10.15 18.02
N LEU A 34 2.73 -10.07 18.52
CA LEU A 34 3.96 -10.11 17.71
C LEU A 34 4.07 -11.36 16.80
N ASP A 35 3.26 -12.39 17.07
CA ASP A 35 3.18 -13.63 16.29
C ASP A 35 2.11 -13.61 15.19
N SER A 36 1.40 -12.50 14.97
CA SER A 36 0.39 -12.38 13.92
C SER A 36 1.04 -12.10 12.56
N PRO A 37 0.55 -12.67 11.44
CA PRO A 37 1.11 -12.39 10.11
C PRO A 37 1.21 -10.90 9.78
N ALA A 38 0.20 -10.11 10.17
CA ALA A 38 0.21 -8.66 9.95
C ALA A 38 1.25 -7.90 10.79
N ALA A 39 1.64 -8.43 11.94
CA ALA A 39 2.70 -7.87 12.79
C ALA A 39 4.08 -8.21 12.21
N VAL A 40 4.26 -9.45 11.75
CA VAL A 40 5.47 -9.89 11.03
C VAL A 40 5.68 -9.07 9.75
N ASP A 41 4.64 -8.94 8.92
CA ASP A 41 4.65 -8.08 7.72
C ASP A 41 5.09 -6.66 8.06
N SER A 42 4.55 -6.09 9.15
CA SER A 42 4.84 -4.71 9.55
C SER A 42 6.27 -4.55 10.08
N ALA A 43 6.79 -5.52 10.82
CA ALA A 43 8.16 -5.49 11.33
C ALA A 43 9.16 -5.59 10.17
N LEU A 44 8.96 -6.57 9.28
CA LEU A 44 9.77 -6.74 8.08
C LEU A 44 9.70 -5.51 7.17
N GLY A 45 8.50 -4.96 6.98
CA GLY A 45 8.30 -3.75 6.19
C GLY A 45 9.08 -2.55 6.75
N GLY A 46 9.10 -2.38 8.08
CA GLY A 46 9.91 -1.37 8.75
C GLY A 46 11.41 -1.52 8.49
N GLU A 47 11.93 -2.76 8.49
CA GLU A 47 13.32 -3.06 8.18
C GLU A 47 13.67 -2.75 6.71
N ILE A 48 12.81 -3.16 5.77
CA ILE A 48 12.96 -2.85 4.34
C ILE A 48 13.01 -1.34 4.10
N ALA A 49 12.08 -0.59 4.67
CA ALA A 49 12.03 0.87 4.52
C ALA A 49 13.28 1.55 5.11
N LYS A 50 13.71 1.12 6.30
CA LYS A 50 14.92 1.62 6.95
C LYS A 50 16.17 1.34 6.13
N GLU A 51 16.30 0.14 5.57
CA GLU A 51 17.45 -0.22 4.75
C GLU A 51 17.48 0.58 3.45
N ALA A 52 16.33 0.71 2.75
CA ALA A 52 16.22 1.54 1.55
C ALA A 52 16.65 3.00 1.80
N ALA A 53 16.29 3.56 2.95
CA ALA A 53 16.59 4.95 3.30
C ALA A 53 18.10 5.25 3.37
N ARG A 54 18.94 4.26 3.64
CA ARG A 54 20.41 4.40 3.70
C ARG A 54 21.03 4.76 2.35
N TYR A 55 20.35 4.45 1.26
CA TYR A 55 20.85 4.69 -0.10
C TYR A 55 20.41 6.03 -0.69
N VAL A 56 19.47 6.74 -0.05
CA VAL A 56 18.92 8.00 -0.57
C VAL A 56 20.02 9.04 -0.80
N GLY A 57 20.03 9.64 -1.99
CA GLY A 57 21.04 10.60 -2.42
C GLY A 57 22.29 9.97 -3.04
N GLY A 58 22.45 8.64 -2.92
CA GLY A 58 23.58 7.91 -3.47
C GLY A 58 23.40 7.45 -4.92
N PRO A 59 24.50 7.17 -5.63
CA PRO A 59 24.45 6.47 -6.90
C PRO A 59 24.03 5.01 -6.71
N PHE A 60 23.44 4.41 -7.73
CA PHE A 60 23.16 2.97 -7.77
C PHE A 60 23.28 2.47 -9.21
N GLY A 61 24.03 1.39 -9.40
CA GLY A 61 24.42 0.86 -10.72
C GLY A 61 23.33 0.07 -11.45
N GLY A 62 22.30 -0.41 -10.74
CA GLY A 62 21.17 -1.13 -11.33
C GLY A 62 19.96 -0.24 -11.66
N ASP A 63 18.89 -0.89 -12.15
CA ASP A 63 17.59 -0.26 -12.37
C ASP A 63 16.73 -0.21 -11.09
N CYS A 64 15.48 0.24 -11.19
CA CYS A 64 14.55 0.31 -10.07
C CYS A 64 14.22 -1.04 -9.44
N SER A 65 14.06 -2.07 -10.24
CA SER A 65 13.84 -3.43 -9.75
C SER A 65 15.10 -4.04 -9.14
N GLY A 66 16.27 -3.70 -9.68
CA GLY A 66 17.59 -4.06 -9.17
C GLY A 66 17.82 -3.47 -7.78
N PHE A 67 17.44 -2.20 -7.58
CA PHE A 67 17.50 -1.56 -6.27
C PHE A 67 16.60 -2.23 -5.25
N VAL A 68 15.35 -2.53 -5.60
CA VAL A 68 14.45 -3.26 -4.69
C VAL A 68 15.04 -4.62 -4.32
N LYS A 69 15.49 -5.41 -5.30
CA LYS A 69 16.11 -6.72 -5.03
C LYS A 69 17.35 -6.60 -4.15
N HIS A 70 18.16 -5.56 -4.34
CA HIS A 70 19.32 -5.27 -3.50
C HIS A 70 18.90 -5.05 -2.05
N VAL A 71 17.96 -4.13 -1.80
CA VAL A 71 17.47 -3.87 -0.44
C VAL A 71 16.87 -5.11 0.20
N LEU A 72 16.06 -5.87 -0.53
CA LEU A 72 15.48 -7.12 -0.02
C LEU A 72 16.56 -8.13 0.36
N ALA A 73 17.63 -8.27 -0.43
CA ALA A 73 18.73 -9.16 -0.12
C ALA A 73 19.51 -8.74 1.13
N GLU A 74 19.75 -7.43 1.32
CA GLU A 74 20.42 -6.89 2.54
C GLU A 74 19.63 -7.18 3.82
N VAL A 75 18.30 -7.23 3.75
CA VAL A 75 17.43 -7.64 4.88
C VAL A 75 17.11 -9.14 4.90
N GLY A 76 17.79 -9.95 4.09
CA GLY A 76 17.64 -11.41 4.07
C GLY A 76 16.36 -11.94 3.41
N VAL A 77 15.64 -11.11 2.66
CA VAL A 77 14.42 -11.51 1.93
C VAL A 77 14.78 -11.94 0.51
N VAL A 78 14.33 -13.14 0.14
CA VAL A 78 14.40 -13.65 -1.22
C VAL A 78 12.98 -13.86 -1.75
N LEU A 79 12.63 -13.21 -2.86
CA LEU A 79 11.34 -13.42 -3.50
C LEU A 79 11.44 -14.45 -4.64
N PRO A 80 10.50 -15.41 -4.77
CA PRO A 80 10.48 -16.35 -5.88
C PRO A 80 9.94 -15.65 -7.14
N LEU A 81 10.83 -15.04 -7.90
CA LEU A 81 10.49 -14.25 -9.10
C LEU A 81 9.97 -15.15 -10.24
N PRO A 82 8.76 -14.92 -10.79
CA PRO A 82 8.21 -15.74 -11.85
C PRO A 82 8.97 -15.58 -13.18
N ALA A 83 9.38 -16.68 -13.80
CA ALA A 83 10.07 -16.69 -15.11
C ALA A 83 9.23 -16.08 -16.26
N ARG A 84 7.90 -16.03 -16.10
CA ARG A 84 6.97 -15.46 -17.09
C ARG A 84 6.91 -13.93 -17.10
N ALA A 85 7.55 -13.27 -16.13
CA ALA A 85 7.55 -11.82 -16.06
C ALA A 85 8.44 -11.22 -17.16
N ARG A 86 7.99 -10.13 -17.79
CA ARG A 86 8.72 -9.46 -18.87
C ARG A 86 9.75 -8.46 -18.35
N THR A 87 9.58 -7.98 -17.12
CA THR A 87 10.50 -7.05 -16.46
C THR A 87 10.72 -7.43 -15.01
N GLY A 88 11.78 -6.89 -14.40
CA GLY A 88 12.02 -7.06 -12.97
C GLY A 88 10.91 -6.45 -12.11
N SER A 89 10.36 -5.29 -12.50
CA SER A 89 9.23 -4.66 -11.79
C SER A 89 7.96 -5.52 -11.87
N GLU A 90 7.66 -6.10 -13.04
CA GLU A 90 6.55 -7.06 -13.19
C GLU A 90 6.80 -8.34 -12.39
N ALA A 91 8.05 -8.82 -12.33
CA ALA A 91 8.40 -9.99 -11.54
C ALA A 91 8.17 -9.77 -10.04
N LEU A 92 8.57 -8.60 -9.53
CA LEU A 92 8.32 -8.18 -8.15
C LEU A 92 6.82 -8.05 -7.86
N MET A 93 6.06 -7.43 -8.77
CA MET A 93 4.60 -7.34 -8.65
C MET A 93 4.00 -8.74 -8.46
N LEU A 94 4.34 -9.67 -9.35
CA LEU A 94 3.78 -11.03 -9.33
C LEU A 94 4.26 -11.88 -8.14
N ALA A 95 5.36 -11.49 -7.50
CA ALA A 95 5.92 -12.17 -6.33
C ALA A 95 5.43 -11.61 -4.99
N THR A 96 4.73 -10.46 -5.00
CA THR A 96 4.18 -9.83 -3.79
C THR A 96 2.70 -10.11 -3.61
N ARG A 97 2.20 -9.95 -2.39
CA ARG A 97 0.77 -10.06 -2.09
C ARG A 97 0.09 -8.70 -2.30
N PRO A 98 -0.92 -8.57 -3.18
CA PRO A 98 -1.58 -7.28 -3.41
C PRO A 98 -2.18 -6.67 -2.15
N THR A 99 -2.11 -5.34 -2.01
CA THR A 99 -2.75 -4.58 -0.93
C THR A 99 -3.33 -3.26 -1.41
N THR A 100 -4.41 -2.82 -0.77
CA THR A 100 -5.00 -1.47 -0.92
C THR A 100 -4.67 -0.54 0.24
N ARG A 101 -3.98 -1.05 1.26
CA ARG A 101 -3.55 -0.31 2.45
C ARG A 101 -2.04 -0.40 2.57
N PRO A 102 -1.30 0.39 1.78
CA PRO A 102 0.15 0.34 1.80
C PRO A 102 0.70 0.73 3.18
N ARG A 103 1.83 0.13 3.52
CA ARG A 103 2.61 0.39 4.74
C ARG A 103 4.08 0.57 4.37
N ALA A 104 4.88 1.05 5.32
CA ALA A 104 6.33 1.09 5.15
C ALA A 104 6.87 -0.29 4.76
N GLY A 105 7.74 -0.33 3.76
CA GLY A 105 8.37 -1.53 3.19
C GLY A 105 7.58 -2.24 2.09
N ASP A 106 6.31 -1.90 1.89
CA ASP A 106 5.56 -2.38 0.73
C ASP A 106 6.18 -1.84 -0.56
N LEU A 107 5.91 -2.53 -1.68
CA LEU A 107 6.30 -2.08 -3.00
C LEU A 107 5.16 -1.30 -3.65
N ALA A 108 5.48 -0.14 -4.21
CA ALA A 108 4.59 0.66 -5.04
C ALA A 108 4.96 0.47 -6.53
N PHE A 109 3.98 0.13 -7.35
CA PHE A 109 4.17 -0.14 -8.78
C PHE A 109 3.56 0.96 -9.63
N PHE A 110 4.11 1.16 -10.82
CA PHE A 110 3.67 2.19 -11.75
C PHE A 110 3.60 1.69 -13.18
N HIS A 111 2.64 2.23 -13.93
CA HIS A 111 2.49 2.05 -15.37
C HIS A 111 3.13 3.21 -16.13
N ASP A 112 3.59 2.94 -17.35
CA ASP A 112 3.87 3.95 -18.38
C ASP A 112 4.81 5.09 -17.94
N THR A 113 5.74 4.83 -17.02
CA THR A 113 6.72 5.82 -16.55
C THR A 113 7.80 6.15 -17.58
N TYR A 114 8.00 5.26 -18.55
CA TYR A 114 8.77 5.48 -19.77
C TYR A 114 8.29 4.50 -20.84
N ASP A 115 8.56 4.83 -22.11
CA ASP A 115 8.34 3.93 -23.25
C ASP A 115 9.42 2.84 -23.24
N ARG A 116 9.07 1.67 -22.69
CA ARG A 116 9.98 0.56 -22.45
C ARG A 116 10.11 -0.31 -23.70
N ASN A 117 9.00 -0.64 -24.36
CA ASN A 117 9.01 -1.48 -25.56
C ASN A 117 9.41 -0.71 -26.83
N ARG A 118 9.53 0.62 -26.75
CA ARG A 118 9.95 1.53 -27.83
C ARG A 118 8.96 1.58 -28.99
N ASP A 119 7.68 1.37 -28.73
CA ASP A 119 6.62 1.46 -29.74
C ASP A 119 5.94 2.84 -29.78
N GLY A 120 6.34 3.76 -28.89
CA GLY A 120 5.79 5.11 -28.78
C GLY A 120 4.38 5.17 -28.18
N ARG A 121 3.85 4.06 -27.64
CA ARG A 121 2.51 3.98 -27.06
C ARG A 121 2.56 3.99 -25.53
N VAL A 122 1.39 4.21 -24.94
CA VAL A 122 1.18 4.19 -23.48
C VAL A 122 0.60 2.82 -23.14
N ASN A 123 1.45 1.80 -23.17
CA ASN A 123 1.06 0.39 -23.00
C ASN A 123 2.12 -0.46 -22.28
N ASP A 124 2.89 0.15 -21.38
CA ASP A 124 3.96 -0.49 -20.63
C ASP A 124 3.54 -0.76 -19.18
N PRO A 125 2.91 -1.92 -18.90
CA PRO A 125 2.51 -2.27 -17.56
C PRO A 125 3.74 -2.52 -16.67
N TYR A 126 3.63 -2.11 -15.40
CA TYR A 126 4.67 -2.28 -14.38
C TYR A 126 6.04 -1.82 -14.89
N SER A 127 6.09 -0.63 -15.49
CA SER A 127 7.33 -0.05 -16.01
C SER A 127 8.27 0.39 -14.89
N HIS A 128 7.77 0.63 -13.68
CA HIS A 128 8.58 1.10 -12.55
C HIS A 128 8.09 0.59 -11.20
N VAL A 129 9.01 0.56 -10.23
CA VAL A 129 8.75 0.13 -8.85
C VAL A 129 9.51 1.04 -7.87
N ALA A 130 8.93 1.24 -6.68
CA ALA A 130 9.50 1.97 -5.56
C ALA A 130 9.20 1.24 -4.24
N ILE A 131 9.98 1.52 -3.20
CA ILE A 131 9.73 1.05 -1.83
C ILE A 131 8.97 2.14 -1.09
N VAL A 132 7.87 1.80 -0.41
CA VAL A 132 7.15 2.72 0.47
C VAL A 132 8.03 2.98 1.70
N GLU A 133 8.44 4.23 1.91
CA GLU A 133 9.20 4.65 3.09
C GLU A 133 8.25 4.98 4.25
N SER A 134 7.24 5.80 3.99
CA SER A 134 6.26 6.23 4.98
C SER A 134 4.87 6.44 4.38
N VAL A 135 3.85 6.33 5.24
CA VAL A 135 2.44 6.58 4.90
C VAL A 135 1.82 7.47 5.96
N GLU A 136 1.34 8.64 5.53
CA GLU A 136 0.70 9.65 6.37
C GLU A 136 -0.68 9.97 5.78
N GLY A 137 -1.69 9.23 6.25
CA GLY A 137 -3.04 9.29 5.66
C GLY A 137 -3.02 8.83 4.20
N ALA A 138 -3.32 9.75 3.27
CA ALA A 138 -3.29 9.49 1.83
C ALA A 138 -1.94 9.81 1.17
N GLN A 139 -1.00 10.42 1.91
CA GLN A 139 0.31 10.80 1.41
C GLN A 139 1.32 9.68 1.66
N LEU A 140 2.13 9.39 0.65
CA LEU A 140 3.19 8.42 0.71
C LEU A 140 4.51 9.08 0.33
N THR A 141 5.55 8.75 1.08
CA THR A 141 6.93 8.95 0.66
C THR A 141 7.48 7.62 0.18
N LEU A 142 8.03 7.57 -1.03
CA LEU A 142 8.61 6.35 -1.59
C LEU A 142 10.07 6.59 -1.95
N ILE A 143 10.87 5.53 -1.90
CA ILE A 143 12.27 5.52 -2.31
C ILE A 143 12.39 4.70 -3.60
N HIS A 144 13.05 5.26 -4.60
CA HIS A 144 13.27 4.58 -5.87
C HIS A 144 14.63 4.90 -6.47
N ARG A 145 15.10 4.02 -7.37
CA ARG A 145 16.12 4.40 -8.34
C ARG A 145 15.48 5.21 -9.46
N GLY A 146 15.70 6.52 -9.45
CA GLY A 146 15.31 7.45 -10.52
C GLY A 146 16.34 7.46 -11.65
N GLY A 147 16.45 8.55 -12.42
CA GLY A 147 17.50 8.69 -13.45
C GLY A 147 18.88 9.06 -12.89
N LYS A 148 18.94 9.80 -11.78
CA LYS A 148 20.16 10.38 -11.20
C LYS A 148 20.75 9.62 -10.01
N GLY A 149 20.13 8.52 -9.58
CA GLY A 149 20.48 7.80 -8.36
C GLY A 149 19.24 7.43 -7.56
N ILE A 150 19.44 7.10 -6.30
CA ILE A 150 18.35 6.80 -5.36
C ILE A 150 17.76 8.10 -4.83
N ALA A 151 16.46 8.27 -4.95
CA ALA A 151 15.75 9.48 -4.55
C ALA A 151 14.43 9.16 -3.86
N ARG A 152 13.89 10.17 -3.17
CA ARG A 152 12.52 10.14 -2.65
C ARG A 152 11.54 10.72 -3.66
N LEU A 153 10.34 10.15 -3.71
CA LEU A 153 9.20 10.66 -4.46
C LEU A 153 7.99 10.79 -3.55
N ARG A 154 7.19 11.85 -3.75
CA ARG A 154 5.94 12.07 -3.03
C ARG A 154 4.77 11.59 -3.89
N MET A 155 3.78 10.99 -3.25
CA MET A 155 2.55 10.53 -3.91
C MET A 155 1.35 10.75 -2.99
N ASP A 156 0.24 11.22 -3.53
CA ASP A 156 -1.02 11.38 -2.82
C ASP A 156 -2.16 10.81 -3.68
N LEU A 157 -2.68 9.65 -3.28
CA LEU A 157 -3.73 8.94 -4.03
C LEU A 157 -5.10 9.63 -3.93
N SER A 158 -5.30 10.49 -2.93
CA SER A 158 -6.55 11.26 -2.81
C SER A 158 -6.61 12.42 -3.80
N ARG A 159 -5.45 12.84 -4.32
CA ARG A 159 -5.30 13.93 -5.29
C ARG A 159 -4.26 13.59 -6.35
N PRO A 160 -4.50 12.57 -7.20
CA PRO A 160 -3.48 11.99 -8.07
C PRO A 160 -2.89 12.99 -9.08
N SER A 161 -3.70 13.92 -9.59
CA SER A 161 -3.29 14.95 -10.56
C SER A 161 -2.76 16.25 -9.94
N ASP A 162 -2.65 16.34 -8.61
CA ASP A 162 -2.12 17.51 -7.91
C ASP A 162 -0.58 17.49 -7.92
N ARG A 163 0.03 18.47 -8.61
CA ARG A 163 1.48 18.61 -8.79
C ARG A 163 2.22 18.97 -7.51
N GLU A 164 1.56 19.64 -6.57
CA GLU A 164 2.19 20.00 -5.30
C GLU A 164 2.31 18.79 -4.38
N ARG A 165 1.48 17.78 -4.61
CA ARG A 165 1.38 16.57 -3.79
C ARG A 165 2.08 15.35 -4.41
N ASN A 166 2.24 15.35 -5.73
CA ASN A 166 2.80 14.21 -6.45
C ASN A 166 4.06 14.61 -7.22
N SER A 167 5.15 13.89 -6.98
CA SER A 167 6.37 14.04 -7.75
C SER A 167 6.15 13.64 -9.21
N VAL A 168 6.85 14.34 -10.12
CA VAL A 168 6.95 13.93 -11.52
C VAL A 168 7.76 12.64 -11.59
N LEU A 169 7.17 11.59 -12.15
CA LEU A 169 7.80 10.27 -12.28
C LEU A 169 8.13 9.93 -13.74
N ARG A 170 7.32 10.40 -14.70
CA ARG A 170 7.63 10.33 -16.12
C ARG A 170 8.30 11.61 -16.59
N VAL A 171 9.42 11.49 -17.31
CA VAL A 171 10.09 12.64 -17.93
C VAL A 171 9.23 13.15 -19.10
N ARG A 172 8.96 14.46 -19.10
CA ARG A 172 8.27 15.15 -20.20
C ARG A 172 9.15 15.22 -21.44
N ARG A 173 8.59 14.84 -22.58
CA ARG A 173 9.19 14.99 -23.92
C ARG A 173 8.39 15.99 -24.75
N ARG A 174 9.05 16.56 -25.77
CA ARG A 174 8.45 17.58 -26.64
C ARG A 174 7.30 17.01 -27.49
N ASP A 175 7.41 15.75 -27.84
CA ASP A 175 6.52 14.97 -28.70
C ASP A 175 5.51 14.12 -27.92
N ASP A 176 5.45 14.26 -26.59
CA ASP A 176 4.46 13.55 -25.79
C ASP A 176 3.03 13.98 -26.20
N PRO A 177 2.09 13.03 -26.40
CA PRO A 177 0.73 13.35 -26.81
C PRO A 177 0.00 14.20 -25.76
N PRO A 178 -0.99 15.02 -26.18
CA PRO A 178 -1.86 15.74 -25.25
C PRO A 178 -2.52 14.78 -24.25
N GLY A 179 -2.63 15.21 -22.99
CA GLY A 179 -3.28 14.43 -21.93
C GLY A 179 -2.44 13.29 -21.35
N LEU A 180 -1.18 13.11 -21.77
CA LEU A 180 -0.29 12.15 -21.15
C LEU A 180 -0.11 12.44 -19.64
N ARG A 181 0.00 11.37 -18.85
CA ARG A 181 0.15 11.42 -17.39
C ARG A 181 1.62 11.45 -17.00
N TYR A 182 1.94 12.14 -15.90
CA TYR A 182 3.33 12.34 -15.48
C TYR A 182 3.59 12.18 -14.00
N LEU A 183 2.55 12.36 -13.18
CA LEU A 183 2.67 12.40 -11.74
C LEU A 183 2.59 10.98 -11.17
N ALA A 184 3.32 10.73 -10.09
CA ALA A 184 3.33 9.42 -9.43
C ALA A 184 1.92 8.90 -9.11
N GLY A 185 1.04 9.76 -8.58
CA GLY A 185 -0.35 9.40 -8.28
C GLY A 185 -1.17 9.02 -9.53
N GLU A 186 -0.93 9.64 -10.68
CA GLU A 186 -1.63 9.34 -11.94
C GLU A 186 -1.18 8.02 -12.58
N LEU A 187 0.06 7.63 -12.30
CA LEU A 187 0.74 6.47 -12.88
C LEU A 187 0.69 5.24 -11.96
N SER A 188 0.04 5.33 -10.79
CA SER A 188 -0.02 4.24 -9.82
C SER A 188 -0.69 2.99 -10.40
N ALA A 189 -0.02 1.84 -10.22
CA ALA A 189 -0.48 0.51 -10.61
C ALA A 189 -0.89 -0.35 -9.41
N GLY A 190 -0.85 0.19 -8.19
CA GLY A 190 -1.13 -0.50 -6.95
C GLY A 190 0.11 -0.86 -6.13
N PHE A 191 -0.10 -1.66 -5.08
CA PHE A 191 0.90 -1.99 -4.07
C PHE A 191 0.99 -3.48 -3.79
N GLY A 192 2.15 -3.91 -3.32
CA GLY A 192 2.42 -5.29 -2.96
C GLY A 192 3.16 -5.41 -1.64
N VAL A 193 2.61 -6.24 -0.74
CA VAL A 193 3.24 -6.63 0.52
C VAL A 193 4.33 -7.65 0.23
N VAL A 194 5.52 -7.38 0.76
CA VAL A 194 6.64 -8.32 0.74
C VAL A 194 6.43 -9.34 1.85
N VAL A 195 6.22 -10.59 1.47
CA VAL A 195 6.01 -11.70 2.40
C VAL A 195 7.17 -12.71 2.29
N PRO A 196 7.63 -13.30 3.41
CA PRO A 196 8.65 -14.35 3.38
C PRO A 196 8.23 -15.57 2.55
N VAL A 197 9.20 -16.27 1.98
CA VAL A 197 8.97 -17.46 1.12
C VAL A 197 8.18 -18.55 1.83
N GLU A 198 8.39 -18.72 3.13
CA GLU A 198 7.73 -19.77 3.90
C GLU A 198 6.21 -19.55 3.93
N GLU A 199 5.77 -18.31 4.08
CA GLU A 199 4.34 -17.96 4.04
C GLU A 199 3.74 -18.07 2.64
N LEU A 200 4.48 -17.70 1.59
CA LEU A 200 4.03 -17.88 0.20
C LEU A 200 3.78 -19.35 -0.15
N ARG A 201 4.59 -20.27 0.38
CA ARG A 201 4.40 -21.72 0.21
C ARG A 201 3.14 -22.22 0.93
N VAL A 202 2.90 -21.76 2.15
CA VAL A 202 1.70 -22.12 2.93
C VAL A 202 0.43 -21.58 2.27
N ALA A 203 0.42 -20.32 1.83
CA ALA A 203 -0.71 -19.70 1.14
C ALA A 203 -1.05 -20.43 -0.17
N ARG A 204 -0.05 -20.82 -0.98
CA ARG A 204 -0.27 -21.59 -2.21
C ARG A 204 -0.79 -23.01 -1.97
N ARG A 205 -0.43 -23.63 -0.84
CA ARG A 205 -0.94 -24.97 -0.45
C ARG A 205 -2.37 -24.93 0.12
N SER A 206 -2.80 -23.77 0.62
CA SER A 206 -4.11 -23.59 1.28
C SER A 206 -5.19 -22.99 0.37
N LEU A 207 -4.85 -22.58 -0.85
CA LEU A 207 -5.86 -22.32 -1.88
C LEU A 207 -6.52 -23.65 -2.27
N PRO A 208 -7.83 -23.84 -2.07
CA PRO A 208 -8.50 -25.03 -2.56
C PRO A 208 -8.29 -25.07 -4.08
N ALA A 209 -7.84 -26.22 -4.59
CA ALA A 209 -7.87 -26.49 -6.01
C ALA A 209 -9.31 -26.25 -6.47
N LEU A 210 -9.55 -25.13 -7.15
CA LEU A 210 -10.82 -24.87 -7.78
C LEU A 210 -10.90 -25.92 -8.90
N CYS A 211 -11.57 -27.04 -8.61
CA CYS A 211 -11.89 -28.06 -9.59
C CYS A 211 -12.72 -27.39 -10.69
N LEU A 212 -12.05 -27.03 -11.79
CA LEU A 212 -12.71 -26.80 -13.07
C LEU A 212 -13.39 -28.11 -13.46
N ARG A 213 -14.72 -28.11 -13.39
CA ARG A 213 -15.59 -29.06 -14.09
C ARG A 213 -16.08 -28.40 -15.37
#